data_AF-A0A7X7WJL0-F1
#
_entry.id   AF-A0A7X7WJL0-F1
#
_cell.length_a   1.000
_cell.length_b   1.000
_cell.length_c   1.000
_cell.angle_alpha   90.00
_cell.angle_beta   90.00
_cell.angle_gamma   90.00
#
_symmetry.space_group_name_H-M   'P 1'
#
loop_
_entity.id
_entity.type
_entity.pdbx_description
1 polymer ?
#
loop_
_entity_poly.entity_id
_entity_poly.type
_entity_poly.pdbx_seq_one_letter_code
_entity_poly.pdbx_strand_id
1 'polypeptide(L)'
;IVISDSLYESDKIIQICPTISIGGPGVNALAARLAEILPIQISKDDRFFIQYNEKGGDNIVSIWGMDQESTKAAVELYIQDGYLDKFIKKVWS
;
A
#
# COMPACT_ATOMS: atom_id res chain seq x y z
N ILE A 1 -13.13 1.67 4.22
CA ILE A 1 -13.12 1.06 5.58
C ILE A 1 -11.68 0.95 6.04
N VAL A 2 -11.42 1.10 7.33
CA VAL A 2 -10.11 0.80 7.92
C VAL A 2 -10.27 -0.48 8.72
N ILE A 3 -9.40 -1.45 8.47
CA ILE A 3 -9.45 -2.79 9.06
C ILE A 3 -8.05 -3.23 9.44
N SER A 4 -7.94 -4.23 10.32
CA SER A 4 -6.68 -4.90 10.59
C SER A 4 -6.27 -5.80 9.41
N ASP A 5 -4.97 -6.07 9.33
CA ASP A 5 -4.40 -7.09 8.46
C ASP A 5 -5.00 -8.48 8.73
N SER A 6 -5.22 -8.84 9.99
CA SER A 6 -5.86 -10.09 10.38
C SER A 6 -7.28 -10.25 9.83
N LEU A 7 -8.08 -9.18 9.82
CA LEU A 7 -9.42 -9.21 9.24
C LEU A 7 -9.33 -9.33 7.71
N TYR A 8 -8.43 -8.57 7.08
CA TYR A 8 -8.18 -8.67 5.64
C TYR A 8 -7.81 -10.09 5.21
N GLU A 9 -6.95 -10.78 5.96
CA GLU A 9 -6.54 -12.16 5.66
C GLU A 9 -7.68 -13.18 5.78
N SER A 10 -8.56 -12.99 6.76
CA SER A 10 -9.67 -13.90 7.02
C SER A 10 -10.84 -13.78 6.06
N ASP A 11 -11.05 -12.60 5.46
CA ASP A 11 -12.26 -12.31 4.67
C ASP A 11 -11.95 -12.18 3.17
N LYS A 12 -12.48 -13.13 2.40
CA LYS A 12 -12.31 -13.18 0.94
C LYS A 12 -13.04 -12.07 0.20
N ILE A 13 -14.14 -11.55 0.75
CA ILE A 13 -14.88 -10.44 0.16
C ILE A 13 -14.09 -9.14 0.33
N ILE A 14 -13.36 -8.99 1.45
CA ILE A 14 -12.47 -7.84 1.63
C ILE A 14 -11.27 -7.91 0.68
N GLN A 15 -10.72 -9.11 0.42
CA GLN A 15 -9.56 -9.29 -0.46
C GLN A 15 -9.80 -8.92 -1.94
N ILE A 16 -11.06 -8.85 -2.39
CA ILE A 16 -11.39 -8.39 -3.75
C ILE A 16 -11.56 -6.87 -3.85
N CYS A 17 -11.59 -6.16 -2.72
CA CYS A 17 -11.73 -4.72 -2.71
C CYS A 17 -10.40 -4.02 -3.05
N PRO A 18 -10.46 -2.84 -3.69
CA PRO A 18 -9.31 -1.93 -3.77
C PRO A 18 -8.72 -1.67 -2.38
N THR A 19 -7.41 -1.83 -2.25
CA THR A 19 -6.72 -1.89 -0.96
C THR A 19 -5.47 -1.03 -0.95
N ILE A 20 -5.32 -0.23 0.11
CA ILE A 20 -4.06 0.43 0.46
C ILE A 20 -3.62 -0.16 1.80
N SER A 21 -2.55 -0.96 1.78
CA SER A 21 -1.92 -1.44 3.01
C SER A 21 -0.98 -0.37 3.54
N ILE A 22 -1.07 -0.08 4.85
CA ILE A 22 -0.23 0.91 5.52
C ILE A 22 0.46 0.24 6.72
N GLY A 23 1.77 0.42 6.81
CA GLY A 23 2.60 -0.10 7.89
C GLY A 23 3.63 -1.12 7.42
N GLY A 24 4.77 -1.18 8.11
CA GLY A 24 5.92 -2.00 7.73
C GLY A 24 5.67 -3.51 7.76
N PRO A 25 6.38 -4.30 6.93
CA PRO A 25 6.38 -5.76 6.96
C PRO A 25 6.56 -6.40 8.35
N GLY A 26 7.27 -5.73 9.27
CA GLY A 26 7.48 -6.24 10.63
C GLY A 26 6.25 -6.14 11.54
N VAL A 27 5.23 -5.36 11.18
CA VAL A 27 4.05 -5.09 12.02
C VAL A 27 2.71 -5.24 11.30
N ASN A 28 2.72 -5.46 9.99
CA ASN A 28 1.55 -5.66 9.15
C ASN A 28 1.78 -6.87 8.22
N ALA A 29 1.03 -7.94 8.45
CA ALA A 29 1.17 -9.21 7.73
C ALA A 29 0.85 -9.07 6.23
N LEU A 30 -0.15 -8.26 5.89
CA LEU A 30 -0.46 -7.96 4.49
C LEU A 30 0.71 -7.22 3.82
N ALA A 31 1.27 -6.20 4.47
CA ALA A 31 2.43 -5.48 3.94
C ALA A 31 3.65 -6.40 3.76
N ALA A 32 3.88 -7.35 4.66
CA ALA A 32 4.96 -8.33 4.55
C ALA A 32 4.82 -9.19 3.29
N ARG A 33 3.62 -9.75 3.07
CA ARG A 33 3.32 -10.51 1.86
C ARG A 33 3.45 -9.65 0.60
N LEU A 34 2.91 -8.44 0.62
CA LEU A 34 2.95 -7.53 -0.52
C LEU A 34 4.37 -7.09 -0.85
N ALA A 35 5.26 -6.98 0.13
CA ALA A 35 6.65 -6.59 -0.09
C ALA A 35 7.43 -7.58 -0.96
N GLU A 36 7.06 -8.87 -0.92
CA GLU A 36 7.68 -9.93 -1.73
C GLU A 36 7.16 -9.97 -3.17
N ILE A 37 5.92 -9.53 -3.41
CA ILE A 37 5.23 -9.74 -4.69
C ILE A 37 4.99 -8.44 -5.49
N LEU A 38 4.95 -7.29 -4.83
CA LEU A 38 4.74 -6.00 -5.50
C LEU A 38 6.08 -5.31 -5.80
N PRO A 39 6.26 -4.78 -7.02
CA PRO A 39 7.44 -4.01 -7.35
C PRO A 39 7.44 -2.66 -6.62
N ILE A 40 8.61 -2.22 -6.17
CA ILE A 40 8.82 -0.87 -5.63
C ILE A 40 8.73 0.14 -6.76
N GLN A 41 7.81 1.10 -6.66
CA GLN A 41 7.62 2.17 -7.64
C GLN A 41 8.18 3.49 -7.15
N ILE A 42 8.08 3.74 -5.84
CA ILE A 42 8.58 4.96 -5.22
C ILE A 42 9.35 4.54 -3.97
N SER A 43 10.59 5.01 -3.86
CA SER A 43 11.37 4.95 -2.63
C SER A 43 12.21 6.21 -2.50
N LYS A 44 12.58 6.54 -1.27
CA LYS A 44 13.49 7.67 -0.99
C LYS A 44 14.47 7.28 0.10
N ASP A 45 15.76 7.35 -0.22
CA ASP A 45 16.87 7.09 0.69
C ASP A 45 16.74 5.76 1.47
N ASP A 46 16.07 4.77 0.90
CA ASP A 46 15.69 3.49 1.53
C ASP A 46 14.95 3.62 2.89
N ARG A 47 14.33 4.78 3.13
CA ARG A 47 13.55 5.05 4.35
C ARG A 47 12.09 4.66 4.23
N PHE A 48 11.53 4.77 3.03
CA PHE A 48 10.17 4.34 2.73
C PHE A 48 10.00 3.80 1.32
N PHE A 49 8.92 3.06 1.16
CA PHE A 49 8.60 2.29 -0.03
C PHE A 49 7.10 2.38 -0.31
N ILE A 50 6.79 2.60 -1.59
CA ILE A 50 5.43 2.50 -2.13
C ILE A 50 5.49 1.48 -3.27
N GLN A 51 4.74 0.40 -3.11
CA GLN A 51 4.77 -0.75 -4.01
C GLN A 51 3.39 -0.95 -4.62
N TYR A 52 3.34 -1.10 -5.95
CA TYR A 52 2.12 -1.39 -6.71
C TYR A 52 2.46 -1.82 -8.13
N ASN A 53 1.53 -2.52 -8.78
CA ASN A 53 1.62 -2.90 -10.19
C ASN A 53 1.16 -1.75 -11.10
N GLU A 54 2.09 -1.10 -11.81
CA GLU A 54 1.78 0.01 -12.73
C GLU A 54 0.99 -0.47 -13.97
N LYS A 55 1.36 -1.63 -14.53
CA LYS A 55 0.89 -2.11 -15.83
C LYS A 55 -0.30 -3.09 -15.80
N GLY A 56 -0.87 -3.45 -14.64
CA GLY A 56 -2.10 -4.25 -14.62
C GLY A 56 -2.49 -4.92 -13.30
N GLY A 57 -3.73 -5.46 -13.31
CA GLY A 57 -4.29 -6.46 -12.40
C GLY A 57 -5.01 -5.92 -11.18
N ASP A 58 -4.24 -5.42 -10.24
CA ASP A 58 -4.70 -5.35 -8.85
C ASP A 58 -4.84 -3.89 -8.43
N ASN A 59 -5.95 -3.57 -7.79
CA ASN A 59 -6.13 -2.26 -7.15
C ASN A 59 -5.53 -2.30 -5.75
N ILE A 60 -4.26 -2.72 -5.64
CA ILE A 60 -3.53 -2.88 -4.39
C ILE A 60 -2.29 -2.00 -4.38
N VAL A 61 -2.11 -1.26 -3.30
CA VAL A 61 -0.92 -0.46 -3.02
C VAL A 61 -0.43 -0.80 -1.62
N SER A 62 0.88 -0.98 -1.44
CA SER A 62 1.52 -1.12 -0.12
C SER A 62 2.37 0.12 0.16
N ILE A 63 2.16 0.77 1.30
CA ILE A 63 2.86 1.97 1.73
C ILE A 63 3.48 1.72 3.11
N TRP A 64 4.81 1.81 3.19
CA TRP A 64 5.51 1.56 4.45
C TRP A 64 6.87 2.22 4.52
N GLY A 65 7.37 2.45 5.73
CA GLY A 65 8.73 2.91 5.98
C GLY A 65 9.43 2.11 7.08
N MET A 66 10.72 2.40 7.24
CA MET A 66 11.58 1.75 8.24
C MET A 66 11.15 2.04 9.69
N ASP A 67 10.44 3.15 9.89
CA ASP A 67 9.86 3.58 11.14
C ASP A 67 8.49 4.28 10.91
N GLN A 68 7.86 4.70 12.01
CA GLN A 68 6.56 5.37 11.97
C GLN A 68 6.62 6.70 11.22
N GLU A 69 7.67 7.51 11.43
CA GLU A 69 7.82 8.81 10.78
C GLU A 69 8.00 8.67 9.27
N SER A 70 8.78 7.69 8.83
CA SER A 70 9.03 7.41 7.42
C SER A 70 7.79 6.84 6.74
N THR A 71 7.01 6.01 7.44
CA THR A 71 5.69 5.55 6.94
C THR A 71 4.73 6.73 6.76
N LYS A 72 4.68 7.66 7.73
CA LYS A 72 3.87 8.87 7.63
C LYS A 72 4.31 9.71 6.43
N ALA A 73 5.61 9.96 6.26
CA ALA A 73 6.14 10.71 5.13
C ALA A 73 5.79 10.08 3.77
N ALA A 74 5.80 8.74 3.68
CA ALA A 74 5.40 8.02 2.48
C ALA A 74 3.92 8.23 2.13
N VAL A 75 3.05 8.18 3.14
CA VAL A 75 1.61 8.46 2.97
C VAL A 75 1.38 9.92 2.56
N GLU A 76 2.07 10.87 3.19
CA GLU A 76 1.98 12.29 2.84
C GLU A 76 2.41 12.53 1.40
N LEU A 77 3.53 11.95 0.96
CA LEU A 77 3.97 12.03 -0.43
C LEU A 77 2.95 11.42 -1.38
N TYR A 78 2.42 10.23 -1.07
CA TYR A 78 1.44 9.55 -1.91
C TYR A 78 0.18 10.40 -2.15
N ILE A 79 -0.21 11.19 -1.16
CA ILE A 79 -1.34 12.13 -1.25
C ILE A 79 -0.92 13.40 -2.01
N GLN A 80 0.15 14.07 -1.57
CA GLN A 80 0.54 15.39 -2.09
C GLN A 80 0.94 15.35 -3.57
N ASP A 81 1.55 14.25 -4.03
CA ASP A 81 1.97 14.08 -5.42
C ASP A 81 0.84 13.52 -6.32
N GLY A 82 -0.38 13.38 -5.78
CA GLY A 82 -1.58 13.00 -6.53
C GLY A 82 -1.67 11.51 -6.91
N TYR A 83 -0.89 10.64 -6.26
CA TYR A 83 -0.97 9.19 -6.52
C TYR A 83 -2.27 8.59 -5.97
N LEU A 84 -2.77 9.10 -4.84
CA LEU A 84 -4.09 8.72 -4.32
C LEU A 84 -5.20 9.03 -5.32
N ASP A 85 -5.20 10.21 -5.93
CA ASP A 85 -6.20 10.59 -6.94
C ASP A 85 -6.14 9.67 -8.16
N LYS A 86 -4.93 9.31 -8.62
CA LYS A 86 -4.75 8.35 -9.71
C LYS A 86 -5.31 6.97 -9.36
N PHE A 87 -5.05 6.50 -8.14
CA PHE A 87 -5.57 5.23 -7.66
C PHE A 87 -7.10 5.22 -7.60
N ILE A 88 -7.70 6.25 -7.00
CA ILE A 88 -9.16 6.39 -6.92
C ILE A 88 -9.76 6.46 -8.32
N LYS A 89 -9.17 7.26 -9.23
CA LYS A 89 -9.65 7.36 -10.61
C LYS A 89 -9.62 6.01 -11.33
N LYS A 90 -8.55 5.21 -11.15
CA LYS A 90 -8.43 3.86 -11.72
C LYS A 90 -9.49 2.89 -11.16
N VAL A 91 -9.83 3.02 -9.87
CA VAL A 91 -10.84 2.17 -9.22
C VAL A 91 -12.26 2.45 -9.74
N TRP A 92 -12.54 3.70 -10.12
CA TRP A 92 -13.87 4.17 -10.52
C TRP A 92 -14.08 4.32 -12.03
N SER A 93 -13.06 4.03 -12.84
CA SER A 93 -13.13 4.02 -14.31
C SER A 93 -13.53 2.66 -14.85
#